data_AF-A0A7C9DEJ2-F1
#
_entry.id   AF-A0A7C9DEJ2-F1
#
_cell.length_a   1.000
_cell.length_b   1.000
_cell.length_c   1.000
_cell.angle_alpha   90.00
_cell.angle_beta   90.00
_cell.angle_gamma   90.00
#
_symmetry.space_group_name_H-M   'P 1'
#
loop_
_entity.id
_entity.type
_entity.pdbx_description
1 polymer ?
#
loop_
_entity_poly.entity_id
_entity_poly.type
_entity_poly.pdbx_seq_one_letter_code
_entity_poly.pdbx_strand_id
1 'polypeptide(L)'
;PYDAIDPGAPFSGAFKREEGWGWVANVIGGGASFGILTSLMVAMLGQARYMCVIGRSSVVPAWFARVHPKTSTPVNASAFLGILTAAIALFTDLNKLLPLITIGTLFVFYMVASAVVYRRYVNVGTTNPWPTALFLCCFTLTSILFTLIWHFAPPALMLSETG
;
A
#
# COMPACT_ATOMS: atom_id res chain seq x y z
N PRO A 1 -15.44 -22.39 -18.67
CA PRO A 1 -15.92 -21.97 -17.33
C PRO A 1 -14.90 -21.14 -16.53
N TYR A 2 -14.33 -20.10 -17.19
CA TYR A 2 -13.61 -18.98 -16.55
C TYR A 2 -14.34 -17.65 -16.80
N ASP A 3 -15.10 -17.56 -17.90
CA ASP A 3 -15.91 -16.39 -18.30
C ASP A 3 -17.14 -16.11 -17.42
N ALA A 4 -17.41 -16.95 -16.41
CA ALA A 4 -18.55 -16.79 -15.51
C ALA A 4 -18.22 -16.00 -14.23
N ILE A 5 -16.94 -15.74 -13.94
CA ILE A 5 -16.53 -15.06 -12.70
C ILE A 5 -16.73 -13.54 -12.89
N ASP A 6 -17.65 -12.96 -12.13
CA ASP A 6 -17.82 -11.51 -12.07
C ASP A 6 -16.61 -10.88 -11.37
N PRO A 7 -15.80 -10.04 -12.03
CA PRO A 7 -14.61 -9.43 -11.44
C PRO A 7 -14.94 -8.44 -10.31
N GLY A 8 -16.14 -7.83 -10.35
CA GLY A 8 -16.58 -6.85 -9.36
C GLY A 8 -17.10 -7.48 -8.07
N ALA A 9 -17.54 -8.74 -8.13
CA ALA A 9 -18.12 -9.44 -7.00
C ALA A 9 -17.89 -10.97 -7.07
N PRO A 10 -16.62 -11.44 -7.13
CA PRO A 10 -16.33 -12.86 -7.40
C PRO A 10 -16.84 -13.78 -6.29
N PHE A 11 -16.83 -13.30 -5.04
CA PHE A 11 -17.30 -14.08 -3.88
C PHE A 11 -18.83 -14.15 -3.78
N SER A 12 -19.55 -13.02 -3.85
CA SER A 12 -21.01 -13.03 -3.71
C SER A 12 -21.71 -13.48 -5.00
N GLY A 13 -21.10 -13.23 -6.17
CA GLY A 13 -21.56 -13.71 -7.47
C GLY A 13 -21.43 -15.22 -7.66
N ALA A 14 -20.51 -15.89 -6.95
CA ALA A 14 -20.40 -17.34 -6.95
C ALA A 14 -21.63 -18.01 -6.31
N PHE A 15 -22.05 -17.53 -5.13
CA PHE A 15 -23.21 -18.08 -4.40
C PHE A 15 -24.57 -17.65 -4.95
N LYS A 16 -24.60 -16.66 -5.85
CA LYS A 16 -25.83 -16.18 -6.49
C LYS A 16 -26.34 -17.10 -7.61
N ARG A 17 -25.49 -17.98 -8.12
CA ARG A 17 -25.81 -18.93 -9.21
C ARG A 17 -26.43 -20.23 -8.73
N GLU A 18 -26.29 -20.57 -7.45
CA GLU A 18 -26.92 -21.75 -6.87
C GLU A 18 -28.33 -21.41 -6.33
N GLU A 19 -29.34 -22.15 -6.78
CA GLU A 19 -30.73 -21.98 -6.33
C GLU A 19 -30.81 -22.16 -4.80
N GLY A 20 -31.32 -21.13 -4.10
CA GLY A 20 -31.54 -21.13 -2.65
C GLY A 20 -30.47 -20.42 -1.80
N TRP A 21 -29.31 -20.06 -2.36
CA TRP A 21 -28.19 -19.46 -1.62
C TRP A 21 -28.13 -17.92 -1.65
N GLY A 22 -29.17 -17.26 -2.17
CA GLY A 22 -29.23 -15.79 -2.26
C GLY A 22 -29.08 -15.06 -0.91
N TRP A 23 -29.51 -15.68 0.20
CA TRP A 23 -29.31 -15.13 1.54
C TRP A 23 -27.82 -15.08 1.92
N VAL A 24 -27.05 -16.10 1.53
CA VAL A 24 -25.60 -16.19 1.76
C VAL A 24 -24.88 -15.08 1.00
N ALA A 25 -25.24 -14.86 -0.27
CA ALA A 25 -24.67 -13.79 -1.08
C ALA A 25 -24.89 -12.41 -0.46
N ASN A 26 -26.07 -12.15 0.12
CA ASN A 26 -26.38 -10.88 0.80
C ASN A 26 -25.60 -10.71 2.12
N VAL A 27 -25.48 -11.77 2.93
CA VAL A 27 -24.70 -11.72 4.18
C VAL A 27 -23.21 -11.49 3.90
N ILE A 28 -22.65 -12.21 2.91
CA ILE A 28 -21.25 -12.03 2.48
C ILE A 28 -21.03 -10.64 1.90
N GLY A 29 -21.96 -10.14 1.07
CA GLY A 29 -21.90 -8.77 0.54
C GLY A 29 -21.91 -7.71 1.65
N GLY A 30 -22.79 -7.89 2.64
CA GLY A 30 -22.83 -7.05 3.85
C GLY A 30 -21.51 -7.09 4.61
N GLY A 31 -21.02 -8.28 4.93
CA GLY A 31 -19.74 -8.47 5.63
C GLY A 31 -18.54 -7.87 4.88
N ALA A 32 -18.47 -8.04 3.57
CA ALA A 32 -17.44 -7.44 2.73
C ALA A 32 -17.48 -5.91 2.79
N SER A 33 -18.66 -5.30 2.70
CA SER A 33 -18.81 -3.84 2.79
C SER A 33 -18.36 -3.29 4.15
N PHE A 34 -18.75 -3.92 5.26
CA PHE A 34 -18.32 -3.53 6.60
C PHE A 34 -16.81 -3.73 6.81
N GLY A 35 -16.23 -4.79 6.23
CA GLY A 35 -14.79 -5.03 6.25
C GLY A 35 -14.01 -3.92 5.55
N ILE A 36 -14.47 -3.50 4.36
CA ILE A 36 -13.86 -2.40 3.61
C ILE A 36 -14.01 -1.07 4.37
N LEU A 37 -15.19 -0.79 4.94
CA LEU A 37 -15.41 0.41 5.77
C LEU A 37 -14.45 0.45 6.96
N THR A 38 -14.26 -0.69 7.64
CA THR A 38 -13.37 -0.79 8.81
C THR A 38 -11.92 -0.54 8.40
N SER A 39 -11.46 -1.16 7.32
CA SER A 39 -10.11 -0.93 6.78
C SER A 39 -9.89 0.54 6.40
N LEU A 40 -10.88 1.17 5.75
CA LEU A 40 -10.85 2.58 5.40
C LEU A 40 -10.76 3.48 6.65
N MET A 41 -11.57 3.23 7.68
CA MET A 41 -11.49 3.97 8.94
C MET A 41 -10.12 3.86 9.59
N VAL A 42 -9.54 2.65 9.66
CA VAL A 42 -8.19 2.43 10.20
C VAL A 42 -7.14 3.19 9.41
N ALA A 43 -7.23 3.17 8.07
CA ALA A 43 -6.30 3.92 7.20
C ALA A 43 -6.38 5.44 7.44
N MET A 44 -7.59 6.00 7.52
CA MET A 44 -7.79 7.43 7.78
C MET A 44 -7.23 7.85 9.16
N LEU A 45 -7.41 7.00 10.19
CA LEU A 45 -6.84 7.24 11.51
C LEU A 45 -5.30 7.22 11.49
N GLY A 46 -4.69 6.33 10.70
CA GLY A 46 -3.25 6.28 10.48
C GLY A 46 -2.73 7.56 9.83
N GLN A 47 -3.32 7.96 8.70
CA GLN A 47 -2.95 9.17 7.96
C GLN A 47 -3.01 10.44 8.83
N ALA A 48 -4.05 10.57 9.65
CA ALA A 48 -4.22 11.69 10.57
C ALA A 48 -3.07 11.80 11.60
N ARG A 49 -2.60 10.66 12.11
CA ARG A 49 -1.48 10.61 13.06
C ARG A 49 -0.15 10.95 12.40
N TYR A 50 0.11 10.41 11.21
CA TYR A 50 1.31 10.75 10.43
C TYR A 50 1.36 12.26 10.18
N MET A 51 0.27 12.85 9.71
CA MET A 51 0.21 14.30 9.44
C MET A 51 0.41 15.14 10.72
N CYS A 52 -0.09 14.69 11.87
CA CYS A 52 0.12 15.35 13.15
C CYS A 52 1.58 15.31 13.61
N VAL A 53 2.28 14.19 13.39
CA VAL A 53 3.73 14.09 13.68
C VAL A 53 4.52 15.01 12.76
N ILE A 54 4.22 15.04 11.45
CA ILE A 54 4.88 15.92 10.49
C ILE A 54 4.61 17.39 10.80
N GLY A 55 3.38 17.74 11.19
CA GLY A 55 3.01 19.09 11.63
C GLY A 55 3.74 19.56 12.89
N ARG A 56 4.13 18.63 13.79
CA ARG A 56 4.97 18.95 14.96
C ARG A 56 6.44 19.19 14.61
N SER A 57 6.90 18.70 13.47
CA SER A 57 8.26 18.96 12.97
C SER A 57 8.42 20.35 12.31
N SER A 58 7.41 21.22 12.38
CA SER A 58 7.36 22.56 11.76
C SER A 58 7.58 22.60 10.23
N VAL A 59 7.53 21.46 9.55
CA VAL A 59 7.67 21.34 8.08
C VAL A 59 6.40 21.75 7.32
N VAL A 60 5.26 21.86 8.03
CA VAL A 60 3.93 22.10 7.45
C VAL A 60 3.26 23.24 8.25
N PRO A 61 2.46 24.13 7.61
CA PRO A 61 1.83 25.25 8.31
C PRO A 61 1.08 24.82 9.57
N ALA A 62 1.23 25.57 10.66
CA ALA A 62 0.67 25.27 11.99
C ALA A 62 -0.85 25.02 12.01
N TRP A 63 -1.54 25.37 10.94
CA TRP A 63 -2.96 25.09 10.72
C TRP A 63 -3.28 23.59 10.63
N PHE A 64 -2.38 22.77 10.07
CA PHE A 64 -2.51 21.29 10.06
C PHE A 64 -2.17 20.65 11.40
N ALA A 65 -1.35 21.31 12.23
CA ALA A 65 -1.02 20.90 13.59
C ALA A 65 -2.08 21.32 14.61
N ARG A 66 -3.10 22.10 14.21
CA ARG A 66 -4.15 22.58 15.11
C ARG A 66 -5.14 21.46 15.41
N VAL A 67 -4.84 20.73 16.49
CA VAL A 67 -5.70 19.69 17.05
C VAL A 67 -6.93 20.33 17.67
N HIS A 68 -8.12 19.82 17.38
CA HIS A 68 -9.35 20.36 17.99
C HIS A 68 -9.37 20.01 19.50
N PRO A 69 -9.50 21.01 20.41
CA PRO A 69 -9.30 20.81 21.86
C PRO A 69 -10.32 19.88 22.52
N LYS A 70 -11.46 19.60 21.88
CA LYS A 70 -12.53 18.74 22.43
C LYS A 70 -12.39 17.28 22.02
N THR A 71 -11.81 16.99 20.85
CA THR A 71 -11.70 15.63 20.30
C THR A 71 -10.26 15.13 20.21
N SER A 72 -9.27 15.96 20.58
CA SER A 72 -7.83 15.64 20.54
C SER A 72 -7.35 15.03 19.21
N THR A 73 -8.09 15.29 18.13
CA THR A 73 -7.88 14.73 16.79
C THR A 73 -7.71 15.87 15.78
N PRO A 74 -6.78 15.74 14.82
CA PRO A 74 -6.54 16.74 13.78
C PRO A 74 -7.62 16.63 12.69
N VAL A 75 -8.84 17.07 13.00
CA VAL A 75 -10.01 16.98 12.10
C VAL A 75 -9.75 17.67 10.76
N ASN A 76 -9.06 18.83 10.78
CA ASN A 76 -8.71 19.57 9.57
C ASN A 76 -7.79 18.75 8.63
N ALA A 77 -6.84 18.01 9.20
CA ALA A 77 -5.94 17.17 8.42
C ALA A 77 -6.69 15.98 7.81
N SER A 78 -7.53 15.29 8.61
CA SER A 78 -8.34 14.18 8.12
C SER A 78 -9.33 14.59 7.04
N ALA A 79 -9.99 15.74 7.19
CA ALA A 79 -10.93 16.25 6.18
C ALA A 79 -10.19 16.60 4.88
N PHE A 80 -9.05 17.27 4.95
CA PHE A 80 -8.25 17.61 3.78
C PHE A 80 -7.74 16.37 3.03
N LEU A 81 -7.17 15.40 3.76
CA LEU A 81 -6.71 14.12 3.20
C LEU A 81 -7.87 13.29 2.62
N GLY A 82 -9.03 13.30 3.28
CA GLY A 82 -10.24 12.63 2.81
C GLY A 82 -10.77 13.25 1.51
N ILE A 83 -10.86 14.58 1.43
CA ILE A 83 -11.28 15.31 0.23
C ILE A 83 -10.30 15.04 -0.92
N LEU A 84 -8.99 15.10 -0.66
CA LEU A 84 -7.98 14.80 -1.66
C LEU A 84 -8.09 13.37 -2.17
N THR A 85 -8.26 12.40 -1.26
CA THR A 85 -8.43 10.98 -1.61
C THR A 85 -9.71 10.76 -2.40
N ALA A 86 -10.81 11.41 -2.02
CA ALA A 86 -12.08 11.34 -2.73
C ALA A 86 -11.99 11.93 -4.14
N ALA A 87 -11.27 13.05 -4.31
CA ALA A 87 -11.00 13.62 -5.63
C ALA A 87 -10.19 12.64 -6.50
N ILE A 88 -9.10 12.06 -5.98
CA ILE A 88 -8.30 11.08 -6.71
C ILE A 88 -9.13 9.85 -7.10
N ALA A 89 -9.96 9.35 -6.19
CA ALA A 89 -10.84 8.22 -6.44
C ALA A 89 -11.93 8.51 -7.48
N LEU A 90 -12.39 9.77 -7.58
CA LEU A 90 -13.37 10.18 -8.58
C LEU A 90 -12.77 10.29 -9.99
N PHE A 91 -11.51 10.70 -10.09
CA PHE A 91 -10.83 10.92 -11.38
C PHE A 91 -10.02 9.72 -11.88
N THR A 92 -9.76 8.70 -11.05
CA THR A 92 -8.83 7.61 -11.38
C THR A 92 -9.48 6.23 -11.29
N ASP A 93 -9.32 5.43 -12.34
CA ASP A 93 -9.78 4.05 -12.37
C ASP A 93 -8.96 3.13 -11.45
N LEU A 94 -9.67 2.19 -10.80
CA LEU A 94 -9.08 1.18 -9.93
C LEU A 94 -8.00 0.33 -10.63
N ASN A 95 -8.20 0.02 -11.92
CA ASN A 95 -7.25 -0.77 -12.71
C ASN A 95 -5.89 -0.10 -12.89
N LYS A 96 -5.82 1.24 -12.82
CA LYS A 96 -4.56 1.99 -12.85
C LYS A 96 -3.99 2.22 -11.46
N LEU A 97 -4.87 2.33 -10.46
CA LEU A 97 -4.50 2.57 -9.07
C LEU A 97 -3.88 1.33 -8.40
N LEU A 98 -4.40 0.14 -8.68
CA LEU A 98 -3.95 -1.13 -8.10
C LEU A 98 -2.45 -1.40 -8.33
N PRO A 99 -1.93 -1.40 -9.58
CA PRO A 99 -0.50 -1.62 -9.81
C PRO A 99 0.38 -0.56 -9.13
N LEU A 100 -0.06 0.70 -9.10
CA LEU A 100 0.67 1.80 -8.46
C LEU A 100 0.74 1.62 -6.93
N ILE A 101 -0.35 1.19 -6.30
CA ILE A 101 -0.38 0.92 -4.86
C ILE A 101 0.49 -0.29 -4.54
N THR A 102 0.39 -1.37 -5.31
CA THR A 102 1.16 -2.60 -5.08
C THR A 102 2.67 -2.36 -5.20
N ILE A 103 3.12 -1.65 -6.25
CA ILE A 103 4.55 -1.33 -6.37
C ILE A 103 5.01 -0.39 -5.25
N GLY A 104 4.15 0.55 -4.83
CA GLY A 104 4.43 1.45 -3.72
C GLY A 104 4.55 0.74 -2.36
N THR A 105 3.64 -0.17 -2.05
CA THR A 105 3.68 -0.92 -0.77
C THR A 105 4.86 -1.88 -0.72
N LEU A 106 5.18 -2.55 -1.83
CA LEU A 106 6.39 -3.37 -1.95
C LEU A 106 7.65 -2.53 -1.74
N PHE A 107 7.71 -1.33 -2.33
CA PHE A 107 8.82 -0.41 -2.13
C PHE A 107 8.97 0.04 -0.66
N VAL A 108 7.87 0.36 0.02
CA VAL A 108 7.90 0.72 1.44
C VAL A 108 8.36 -0.46 2.31
N PHE A 109 7.87 -1.68 2.05
CA PHE A 109 8.31 -2.87 2.77
C PHE A 109 9.79 -3.15 2.57
N TYR A 110 10.29 -2.97 1.36
CA TYR A 110 11.70 -3.07 1.06
C TYR A 110 12.53 -2.06 1.88
N MET A 111 12.14 -0.78 1.85
CA MET A 111 12.81 0.28 2.63
C MET A 111 12.79 -0.01 4.13
N VAL A 112 11.66 -0.47 4.68
CA VAL A 112 11.55 -0.84 6.10
C VAL A 112 12.47 -2.01 6.43
N ALA A 113 12.54 -3.04 5.59
CA ALA A 113 13.45 -4.16 5.79
C ALA A 113 14.92 -3.70 5.80
N SER A 114 15.33 -2.87 4.83
CA SER A 114 16.68 -2.29 4.79
C SER A 114 16.97 -1.42 6.02
N ALA A 115 16.01 -0.61 6.46
CA ALA A 115 16.15 0.26 7.64
C ALA A 115 16.30 -0.55 8.94
N VAL A 116 15.57 -1.66 9.09
CA VAL A 116 15.71 -2.55 10.25
C VAL A 116 17.07 -3.22 10.28
N VAL A 117 17.57 -3.70 9.13
CA VAL A 117 18.93 -4.26 9.00
C VAL A 117 19.96 -3.19 9.38
N TYR A 118 19.88 -2.00 8.78
CA TYR A 118 20.79 -0.90 9.10
C TYR A 118 20.81 -0.60 10.60
N ARG A 119 19.63 -0.45 11.23
CA ARG A 119 19.51 -0.18 12.66
C ARG A 119 20.01 -1.33 13.55
N ARG A 120 19.96 -2.57 13.08
CA ARG A 120 20.46 -3.74 13.83
C ARG A 120 21.99 -3.80 13.86
N TYR A 121 22.66 -3.39 12.79
CA TYR A 121 24.11 -3.47 12.65
C TYR A 121 24.84 -2.15 12.97
N VAL A 122 24.15 -1.02 12.86
CA VAL A 122 24.69 0.30 13.20
C VAL A 122 24.19 0.72 14.58
N ASN A 123 25.05 0.54 15.59
CA ASN A 123 24.85 1.12 16.91
C ASN A 123 25.34 2.58 16.91
N VAL A 124 24.47 3.50 17.30
CA VAL A 124 24.76 4.93 17.39
C VAL A 124 25.85 5.13 18.45
N GLY A 125 27.05 5.52 18.03
CA GLY A 125 28.15 5.93 18.93
C GLY A 125 29.45 5.12 18.84
N THR A 126 29.48 3.93 18.23
CA THR A 126 30.69 3.08 18.20
C THR A 126 31.05 2.49 16.84
N THR A 127 30.08 2.30 15.93
CA THR A 127 30.29 1.67 14.62
C THR A 127 30.17 2.67 13.48
N ASN A 128 31.09 2.62 12.52
CA ASN A 128 30.99 3.38 11.27
C ASN A 128 29.79 2.87 10.45
N PRO A 129 28.86 3.74 10.00
CA PRO A 129 27.66 3.33 9.26
C PRO A 129 27.94 2.96 7.79
N TRP A 130 29.08 3.40 7.27
CA TRP A 130 29.47 3.27 5.86
C TRP A 130 29.47 1.84 5.33
N PRO A 131 30.05 0.83 6.02
CA PRO A 131 30.10 -0.55 5.53
C PRO A 131 28.71 -1.18 5.42
N THR A 132 27.83 -0.94 6.41
CA THR A 132 26.45 -1.45 6.40
C THR A 132 25.60 -0.77 5.33
N ALA A 133 25.75 0.55 5.16
CA ALA A 133 25.09 1.28 4.09
C ALA A 133 25.57 0.81 2.69
N LEU A 134 26.87 0.55 2.53
CA LEU A 134 27.44 0.05 1.28
C LEU A 134 26.98 -1.39 0.97
N PHE A 135 26.89 -2.25 1.98
CA PHE A 135 26.31 -3.59 1.84
C PHE A 135 24.85 -3.53 1.39
N LEU A 136 24.04 -2.68 2.01
CA LEU A 136 22.65 -2.47 1.63
C LEU A 136 22.56 -1.91 0.20
N CYS A 137 23.36 -0.91 -0.16
CA CYS A 137 23.42 -0.40 -1.54
C CYS A 137 23.82 -1.50 -2.54
N CYS A 138 24.85 -2.29 -2.27
CA CYS A 138 25.23 -3.41 -3.14
C CYS A 138 24.10 -4.43 -3.29
N PHE A 139 23.38 -4.76 -2.22
CA PHE A 139 22.23 -5.66 -2.27
C PHE A 139 21.06 -5.06 -3.07
N THR A 140 20.83 -3.74 -2.95
CA THR A 140 19.84 -3.04 -3.79
C THR A 140 20.24 -3.08 -5.27
N LEU A 141 21.53 -2.87 -5.55
CA LEU A 141 22.07 -2.81 -6.90
C LEU A 141 22.08 -4.18 -7.57
N THR A 142 22.39 -5.26 -6.85
CA THR A 142 22.31 -6.62 -7.40
C THR A 142 20.87 -7.00 -7.71
N SER A 143 19.92 -6.64 -6.85
CA SER A 143 18.48 -6.86 -7.13
C SER A 143 18.02 -6.08 -8.36
N ILE A 144 18.39 -4.80 -8.49
CA ILE A 144 18.01 -3.95 -9.62
C ILE A 144 18.69 -4.43 -10.91
N LEU A 145 19.98 -4.79 -10.85
CA LEU A 145 20.72 -5.30 -12.00
C LEU A 145 20.15 -6.64 -12.48
N PHE A 146 19.77 -7.53 -11.57
CA PHE A 146 19.08 -8.78 -11.90
C PHE A 146 17.74 -8.52 -12.62
N THR A 147 16.92 -7.58 -12.12
CA THR A 147 15.67 -7.19 -12.78
C THR A 147 15.90 -6.57 -14.16
N LEU A 148 16.93 -5.74 -14.32
CA LEU A 148 17.29 -5.15 -15.61
C LEU A 148 17.78 -6.21 -16.60
N ILE A 149 18.63 -7.14 -16.16
CA ILE A 149 19.08 -8.27 -16.98
C ILE A 149 17.89 -9.08 -17.48
N TRP A 150 16.90 -9.33 -16.62
CA TRP A 150 15.70 -10.07 -17.00
C TRP A 150 14.80 -9.29 -17.97
N HIS A 151 14.71 -7.96 -17.83
CA HIS A 151 13.92 -7.11 -18.72
C HIS A 151 14.57 -6.91 -20.10
N PHE A 152 15.91 -6.86 -20.14
CA PHE A 152 16.69 -6.71 -21.38
C PHE A 152 17.09 -8.05 -22.01
N ALA A 153 16.80 -9.18 -21.37
CA ALA A 153 17.01 -10.49 -21.95
C ALA A 153 16.08 -10.66 -23.17
N PRO A 154 16.62 -10.92 -24.38
CA PRO A 154 15.80 -11.07 -25.57
C PRO A 154 14.88 -12.30 -25.43
N PRO A 155 13.62 -12.23 -25.86
CA PRO A 155 12.64 -13.32 -25.78
C PRO A 155 13.00 -14.58 -26.59
N ALA A 156 14.13 -14.55 -27.31
CA ALA A 156 14.62 -15.67 -28.14
C ALA A 156 15.01 -16.92 -27.34
N LEU A 157 15.31 -16.80 -26.03
CA LEU A 157 15.68 -17.93 -25.17
C LEU A 157 14.48 -18.67 -24.54
N MET A 158 13.27 -18.07 -24.54
CA MET A 158 12.08 -18.72 -23.98
C MET A 158 11.44 -19.76 -24.92
N LEU A 159 11.76 -19.73 -26.22
CA LEU A 159 11.25 -20.70 -27.20
C LEU A 159 12.10 -21.98 -27.34
N SER A 160 13.28 -22.06 -26.71
CA SER A 160 14.10 -23.27 -26.73
C SER A 160 13.91 -24.19 -25.52
N GLU A 161 13.21 -23.75 -24.47
CA GLU A 161 12.93 -24.56 -23.28
C GLU A 161 11.51 -25.20 -23.28
N THR A 162 10.69 -24.91 -24.28
CA THR A 162 9.35 -25.54 -24.45
C THR A 162 9.31 -26.58 -25.58
N GLY A 163 10.46 -27.11 -26.00
CA GLY A 163 10.59 -28.17 -27.01
C GLY A 163 10.77 -29.55 -26.41
#